data_AF-A0A2T4HVU6-F1
#
_entry.id   AF-A0A2T4HVU6-F1
#
_cell.length_a   1.000
_cell.length_b   1.000
_cell.length_c   1.000
_cell.angle_alpha   90.00
_cell.angle_beta   90.00
_cell.angle_gamma   90.00
#
_symmetry.space_group_name_H-M   'P 1'
#
loop_
_entity.id
_entity.type
_entity.pdbx_description
1 polymer ?
#
loop_
_entity_poly.entity_id
_entity_poly.type
_entity_poly.pdbx_seq_one_letter_code
_entity_poly.pdbx_strand_id
1 'polypeptide(L)'
;MLHAPLSGQVDPDLVQSIEDFLPVAAMIRAQSDLLARMPAGQARAAAREQVQSAMDDLRMRADRHGLTDRQFLVLLYREMTARRTTEPAEVASLSVVSSELASAYIRESEARRILTRAQTDYLAARAAREAAERREAQVAR
;
A
#
# COMPACT_ATOMS: atom_id res chain seq x y z
N MET A 1 -1.61 30.17 -31.39
CA MET A 1 -2.89 29.75 -30.78
C MET A 1 -2.58 29.37 -29.34
N LEU A 2 -3.08 30.15 -28.39
CA LEU A 2 -2.84 29.99 -26.95
C LEU A 2 -3.71 28.83 -26.45
N HIS A 3 -3.08 27.78 -25.91
CA HIS A 3 -3.79 26.70 -25.22
C HIS A 3 -4.42 27.27 -23.94
N ALA A 4 -5.74 27.26 -23.89
CA ALA A 4 -6.51 27.62 -22.71
C ALA A 4 -6.19 26.66 -21.55
N PRO A 5 -6.14 27.15 -20.30
CA PRO A 5 -6.04 26.27 -19.15
C PRO A 5 -7.34 25.45 -19.06
N LEU A 6 -7.22 24.13 -19.18
CA LEU A 6 -8.31 23.21 -18.85
C LEU A 6 -8.59 23.36 -17.36
N SER A 7 -9.63 24.12 -17.02
CA SER A 7 -10.24 24.12 -15.69
C SER A 7 -10.51 22.66 -15.31
N GLY A 8 -9.78 22.16 -14.31
CA GLY A 8 -9.71 20.76 -13.88
C GLY A 8 -11.04 20.26 -13.33
N GLN A 9 -11.94 19.86 -14.22
CA GLN A 9 -13.15 19.16 -13.86
C GLN A 9 -12.79 17.67 -13.71
N VAL A 10 -12.68 17.22 -12.46
CA VAL A 10 -12.43 15.81 -12.14
C VAL A 10 -13.59 14.99 -12.67
N ASP A 11 -13.30 13.89 -13.34
CA ASP A 11 -14.31 12.97 -13.86
C ASP A 11 -15.21 12.49 -12.70
N PRO A 12 -16.53 12.78 -12.73
CA PRO A 12 -17.45 12.39 -11.66
C PRO A 12 -17.53 10.87 -11.49
N ASP A 13 -17.31 10.08 -12.55
CA ASP A 13 -17.29 8.62 -12.45
C ASP A 13 -16.04 8.12 -11.72
N LEU A 14 -14.90 8.81 -11.88
CA LEU A 14 -13.69 8.54 -11.11
C LEU A 14 -13.87 8.89 -9.63
N VAL A 15 -14.51 10.01 -9.33
CA VAL A 15 -14.81 10.41 -7.94
C VAL A 15 -15.71 9.36 -7.27
N GLN A 16 -16.78 8.94 -7.94
CA GLN A 16 -17.67 7.90 -7.41
C GLN A 16 -16.92 6.58 -7.24
N SER A 17 -16.08 6.21 -8.22
CA SER A 17 -15.26 5.00 -8.13
C SER A 17 -14.27 5.04 -6.98
N ILE A 18 -13.72 6.22 -6.65
CA ILE A 18 -12.88 6.41 -5.46
C ILE A 18 -13.70 6.13 -4.21
N GLU A 19 -14.86 6.78 -4.04
CA GLU A 19 -15.75 6.58 -2.88
C GLU A 19 -16.11 5.10 -2.66
N ASP A 20 -16.53 4.43 -3.73
CA ASP A 20 -16.96 3.03 -3.69
C ASP A 20 -15.83 2.08 -3.28
N PHE A 21 -14.58 2.41 -3.63
CA PHE A 21 -13.41 1.56 -3.39
C PHE A 21 -12.58 1.96 -2.16
N LEU A 22 -12.92 3.05 -1.45
CA LEU A 22 -12.26 3.39 -0.18
C LEU A 22 -12.35 2.26 0.86
N PRO A 23 -13.50 1.59 1.08
CA PRO A 23 -13.58 0.46 2.00
C PRO A 23 -12.70 -0.72 1.54
N VAL A 24 -12.63 -0.96 0.24
CA VAL A 24 -11.82 -2.03 -0.37
C VAL A 24 -10.33 -1.76 -0.16
N ALA A 25 -9.86 -0.52 -0.39
CA ALA A 25 -8.49 -0.12 -0.12
C ALA A 25 -8.13 -0.23 1.36
N ALA A 26 -9.05 0.14 2.26
CA ALA A 26 -8.86 -0.02 3.70
C ALA A 26 -8.72 -1.49 4.09
N MET A 27 -9.57 -2.36 3.54
CA MET A 27 -9.49 -3.81 3.74
C MET A 27 -8.17 -4.38 3.21
N ILE A 28 -7.76 -4.04 1.98
CA ILE A 28 -6.50 -4.50 1.37
C ILE A 28 -5.32 -4.12 2.28
N ARG A 29 -5.30 -2.89 2.78
CA ARG A 29 -4.25 -2.42 3.72
C ARG A 29 -4.26 -3.24 5.01
N ALA A 30 -5.41 -3.38 5.67
CA ALA A 30 -5.52 -4.11 6.93
C ALA A 30 -5.14 -5.59 6.79
N GLN A 31 -5.59 -6.25 5.73
CA GLN A 31 -5.27 -7.65 5.45
C GLN A 31 -3.80 -7.83 5.06
N SER A 32 -3.20 -6.88 4.32
CA SER A 32 -1.77 -6.90 4.00
C SER A 32 -0.90 -6.77 5.26
N ASP A 33 -1.28 -5.88 6.18
CA ASP A 33 -0.60 -5.70 7.47
C ASP A 33 -0.74 -6.95 8.35
N LEU A 34 -1.91 -7.59 8.34
CA LEU A 34 -2.15 -8.85 9.03
C LEU A 34 -1.31 -9.99 8.44
N LEU A 35 -1.33 -10.15 7.11
CA LEU A 35 -0.56 -11.16 6.37
C LEU A 35 0.95 -11.06 6.64
N ALA A 36 1.48 -9.86 6.82
CA ALA A 36 2.88 -9.63 7.16
C ALA A 36 3.26 -10.23 8.53
N ARG A 37 2.29 -10.33 9.46
CA ARG A 37 2.49 -10.80 10.85
C ARG A 37 2.05 -12.25 11.05
N MET A 38 1.24 -12.81 10.15
CA MET A 38 0.72 -14.17 10.29
C MET A 38 1.77 -15.24 9.96
N PRO A 39 1.83 -16.35 10.72
CA PRO A 39 2.64 -17.51 10.34
C PRO A 39 2.11 -18.17 9.06
N ALA A 40 2.97 -18.94 8.38
CA ALA A 40 2.55 -19.71 7.22
C ALA A 40 1.50 -20.78 7.62
N GLY A 41 0.45 -20.93 6.82
CA GLY A 41 -0.63 -21.87 7.08
C GLY A 41 -1.90 -21.54 6.30
N GLN A 42 -2.95 -22.35 6.51
CA GLN A 42 -4.22 -22.23 5.78
C GLN A 42 -4.89 -20.86 5.96
N ALA A 43 -4.86 -20.29 7.18
CA ALA A 43 -5.41 -18.96 7.43
C ALA A 43 -4.68 -17.86 6.64
N ARG A 44 -3.36 -17.98 6.46
CA ARG A 44 -2.57 -17.04 5.66
C ARG A 44 -2.87 -17.20 4.15
N ALA A 45 -3.14 -18.42 3.69
CA ALA A 45 -3.56 -18.66 2.31
C ALA A 45 -4.92 -18.03 2.02
N ALA A 46 -5.90 -18.22 2.90
CA ALA A 46 -7.24 -17.63 2.75
C ALA A 46 -7.20 -16.09 2.75
N ALA A 47 -6.45 -15.47 3.67
CA ALA A 47 -6.28 -14.02 3.69
C ALA A 47 -5.58 -13.49 2.42
N ARG A 48 -4.64 -14.25 1.85
CA ARG A 48 -3.98 -13.90 0.59
C ARG A 48 -4.95 -13.96 -0.59
N GLU A 49 -5.81 -14.96 -0.63
CA GLU A 49 -6.85 -15.10 -1.65
C GLU A 49 -7.87 -13.95 -1.58
N GLN A 50 -8.28 -13.54 -0.39
CA GLN A 50 -9.15 -12.37 -0.20
C GLN A 50 -8.52 -11.08 -0.72
N VAL A 51 -7.23 -10.85 -0.41
CA VAL A 51 -6.50 -9.69 -0.94
C VAL A 51 -6.39 -9.76 -2.46
N GLN A 52 -6.13 -10.95 -3.02
CA GLN A 52 -6.03 -11.11 -4.47
C GLN A 52 -7.36 -10.80 -5.16
N SER A 53 -8.48 -11.34 -4.68
CA SER A 53 -9.80 -11.04 -5.23
C SER A 53 -10.11 -9.54 -5.20
N ALA A 54 -9.80 -8.86 -4.10
CA ALA A 54 -10.00 -7.42 -3.99
C ALA A 54 -9.11 -6.61 -4.94
N MET A 55 -7.88 -7.08 -5.18
CA MET A 55 -6.97 -6.49 -6.16
C MET A 55 -7.45 -6.69 -7.60
N ASP A 56 -8.08 -7.83 -7.91
CA ASP A 56 -8.65 -8.10 -9.23
C ASP A 56 -9.84 -7.17 -9.52
N ASP A 57 -10.73 -6.94 -8.53
CA ASP A 57 -11.82 -5.97 -8.63
C ASP A 57 -11.30 -4.54 -8.83
N LEU A 58 -10.24 -4.18 -8.09
CA LEU A 58 -9.60 -2.88 -8.19
C LEU A 58 -8.99 -2.67 -9.57
N ARG A 59 -8.34 -3.69 -10.12
CA ARG A 59 -7.77 -3.65 -11.47
C ARG A 59 -8.84 -3.44 -12.52
N MET A 60 -9.94 -4.20 -12.47
CA MET A 60 -11.06 -4.03 -13.40
C MET A 60 -11.64 -2.61 -13.35
N ARG A 61 -11.65 -1.98 -12.16
CA ARG A 61 -12.12 -0.60 -12.01
C ARG A 61 -11.10 0.40 -12.54
N ALA A 62 -9.82 0.22 -12.24
CA ALA A 62 -8.74 1.08 -12.72
C ALA A 62 -8.69 1.12 -14.25
N ASP A 63 -8.85 -0.03 -14.90
CA ASP A 63 -8.83 -0.15 -16.36
C ASP A 63 -9.94 0.69 -17.02
N ARG A 64 -11.12 0.83 -16.40
CA ARG A 64 -12.21 1.70 -16.91
C ARG A 64 -11.84 3.17 -16.98
N HIS A 65 -10.94 3.60 -16.10
CA HIS A 65 -10.45 4.97 -16.00
C HIS A 65 -9.13 5.19 -16.73
N GLY A 66 -8.63 4.19 -17.48
CA GLY A 66 -7.32 4.24 -18.12
C GLY A 66 -6.16 4.28 -17.12
N LEU A 67 -6.38 3.80 -15.90
CA LEU A 67 -5.39 3.75 -14.82
C LEU A 67 -4.88 2.32 -14.63
N THR A 68 -3.63 2.20 -14.19
CA THR A 68 -3.16 0.94 -13.60
C THR A 68 -3.76 0.75 -12.20
N ASP A 69 -3.89 -0.50 -11.78
CA ASP A 69 -4.27 -0.88 -10.40
C ASP A 69 -3.45 -0.12 -9.34
N ARG A 70 -2.14 0.02 -9.59
CA ARG A 70 -1.22 0.75 -8.72
C ARG A 70 -1.53 2.24 -8.64
N GLN A 71 -1.83 2.88 -9.78
CA GLN A 71 -2.22 4.31 -9.79
C GLN A 71 -3.53 4.51 -9.05
N PHE A 72 -4.51 3.65 -9.26
CA PHE A 72 -5.81 3.75 -8.61
C PHE A 72 -5.69 3.52 -7.09
N LEU A 73 -4.89 2.56 -6.64
CA LEU A 73 -4.56 2.38 -5.21
C LEU A 73 -3.92 3.62 -4.57
N VAL A 74 -3.02 4.30 -5.27
CA VAL A 74 -2.39 5.54 -4.77
C VAL A 74 -3.42 6.64 -4.58
N LEU A 75 -4.37 6.78 -5.50
CA LEU A 75 -5.48 7.73 -5.37
C LEU A 75 -6.33 7.42 -4.14
N LEU A 76 -6.71 6.15 -3.96
CA LEU A 76 -7.49 5.69 -2.81
C LEU A 76 -6.76 5.97 -1.49
N TYR A 77 -5.46 5.68 -1.40
CA TYR A 77 -4.70 5.93 -0.16
C TYR A 77 -4.47 7.42 0.13
N ARG A 78 -4.33 8.26 -0.91
CA ARG A 78 -4.26 9.71 -0.76
C ARG A 78 -5.57 10.23 -0.17
N GLU A 79 -6.70 9.80 -0.74
CA GLU A 79 -8.04 10.19 -0.28
C GLU A 79 -8.31 9.72 1.16
N MET A 80 -7.99 8.46 1.47
CA MET A 80 -8.07 7.93 2.85
C MET A 80 -7.24 8.75 3.84
N THR A 81 -6.06 9.22 3.43
CA THR A 81 -5.18 10.03 4.28
C THR A 81 -5.78 11.42 4.49
N ALA A 82 -6.25 12.06 3.42
CA ALA A 82 -6.86 13.38 3.49
C ALA A 82 -8.09 13.42 4.42
N ARG A 83 -8.94 12.38 4.36
CA ARG A 83 -10.10 12.25 5.28
C ARG A 83 -9.73 12.11 6.75
N ARG A 84 -8.54 11.58 7.05
CA ARG A 84 -8.07 11.41 8.43
C ARG A 84 -7.46 12.66 9.03
N THR A 85 -6.97 13.60 8.20
CA THR A 85 -6.22 14.78 8.68
C THR A 85 -7.07 16.04 8.83
N THR A 86 -8.36 16.03 8.47
CA THR A 86 -9.25 17.23 8.49
C THR A 86 -8.75 18.39 7.64
N GLU A 87 -7.72 18.17 6.82
CA GLU A 87 -7.33 19.10 5.76
C GLU A 87 -8.33 18.93 4.61
N PRO A 88 -8.82 20.02 4.00
CA PRO A 88 -9.69 19.91 2.84
C PRO A 88 -8.92 19.12 1.78
N ALA A 89 -9.44 17.95 1.43
CA ALA A 89 -8.92 17.17 0.32
C ALA A 89 -9.02 18.07 -0.92
N GLU A 90 -7.88 18.61 -1.37
CA GLU A 90 -7.77 19.17 -2.71
C GLU A 90 -7.89 18.01 -3.70
N VAL A 91 -9.11 17.50 -3.87
CA VAL A 91 -9.51 16.64 -5.00
C VAL A 91 -9.31 17.42 -6.31
N ALA A 92 -9.14 18.74 -6.25
CA ALA A 92 -8.97 19.67 -7.36
C ALA A 92 -7.59 19.63 -8.08
N SER A 93 -6.66 18.76 -7.71
CA SER A 93 -5.40 18.57 -8.45
C SER A 93 -5.15 17.13 -8.88
N LEU A 94 -6.22 16.43 -9.27
CA LEU A 94 -6.14 15.18 -10.05
C LEU A 94 -5.78 15.40 -11.54
N SER A 95 -5.49 16.63 -11.94
CA SER A 95 -4.79 16.91 -13.18
C SER A 95 -3.33 16.48 -13.01
N VAL A 96 -3.07 15.23 -13.38
CA VAL A 96 -1.75 14.59 -13.34
C VAL A 96 -1.32 14.29 -11.90
N VAL A 97 -1.55 13.05 -11.45
CA VAL A 97 -0.57 12.43 -10.56
C VAL A 97 0.73 12.49 -11.35
N SER A 98 1.56 13.53 -11.13
CA SER A 98 2.84 13.64 -11.82
C SER A 98 3.52 12.29 -11.63
N SER A 99 3.99 11.68 -12.73
CA SER A 99 4.58 10.33 -12.65
C SER A 99 5.68 10.30 -11.57
N GLU A 100 6.27 11.45 -11.27
CA GLU A 100 7.18 11.72 -10.16
C GLU A 100 6.60 11.51 -8.77
N LEU A 101 5.37 11.95 -8.48
CA LEU A 101 4.73 11.81 -7.16
C LEU A 101 4.26 10.37 -6.93
N ALA A 102 3.70 9.73 -7.96
CA ALA A 102 3.46 8.28 -7.95
C ALA A 102 4.78 7.52 -7.76
N SER A 103 5.83 7.87 -8.50
CA SER A 103 7.15 7.24 -8.38
C SER A 103 7.79 7.49 -7.02
N ALA A 104 7.60 8.66 -6.41
CA ALA A 104 8.09 8.99 -5.08
C ALA A 104 7.40 8.13 -4.02
N TYR A 105 6.07 8.00 -4.10
CA TYR A 105 5.32 7.13 -3.19
C TYR A 105 5.71 5.66 -3.35
N ILE A 106 5.95 5.22 -4.59
CA ILE A 106 6.46 3.88 -4.91
C ILE A 106 7.81 3.65 -4.23
N ARG A 107 8.78 4.56 -4.44
CA ARG A 107 10.11 4.50 -3.83
C ARG A 107 10.02 4.50 -2.31
N GLU A 108 9.15 5.31 -1.72
CA GLU A 108 8.94 5.35 -0.28
C GLU A 108 8.37 4.02 0.26
N SER A 109 7.36 3.47 -0.40
CA SER A 109 6.75 2.19 -0.01
C SER A 109 7.74 1.02 -0.10
N GLU A 110 8.61 1.04 -1.11
CA GLU A 110 9.67 0.04 -1.30
C GLU A 110 10.77 0.19 -0.26
N ALA A 111 11.22 1.42 0.02
CA ALA A 111 12.17 1.70 1.08
C ALA A 111 11.66 1.24 2.45
N ARG A 112 10.38 1.48 2.77
CA ARG A 112 9.75 0.99 4.00
C ARG A 112 9.76 -0.54 4.09
N ARG A 113 9.41 -1.25 3.00
CA ARG A 113 9.46 -2.73 2.97
C ARG A 113 10.88 -3.26 3.18
N ILE A 114 11.87 -2.66 2.53
CA ILE A 114 13.28 -3.03 2.69
C ILE A 114 13.73 -2.80 4.13
N LEU A 115 13.38 -1.66 4.73
CA LEU A 115 13.69 -1.35 6.13
C LEU A 115 13.08 -2.37 7.09
N THR A 116 11.79 -2.69 6.93
CA THR A 116 11.12 -3.70 7.78
C THR A 116 11.78 -5.08 7.65
N ARG A 117 12.17 -5.48 6.44
CA ARG A 117 12.89 -6.74 6.22
C ARG A 117 14.25 -6.73 6.91
N ALA A 118 15.03 -5.67 6.74
CA ALA A 118 16.34 -5.50 7.37
C ALA A 118 16.25 -5.52 8.90
N GLN A 119 15.24 -4.88 9.49
CA GLN A 119 14.99 -4.93 10.93
C GLN A 119 14.66 -6.35 11.41
N THR A 120 13.86 -7.09 10.64
CA THR A 120 13.51 -8.47 10.96
C THR A 120 14.75 -9.38 10.91
N ASP A 121 15.55 -9.25 9.85
CA ASP A 121 16.79 -10.01 9.67
C ASP A 121 17.82 -9.70 10.77
N TYR A 122 17.94 -8.43 11.17
CA TYR A 122 18.80 -8.03 12.28
C TYR A 122 18.37 -8.67 13.61
N LEU A 123 17.08 -8.64 13.93
CA LEU A 123 16.56 -9.28 15.15
C LEU A 123 16.78 -10.79 15.13
N ALA A 124 16.60 -11.44 13.99
CA ALA A 124 16.87 -12.87 13.83
C ALA A 124 18.36 -13.20 14.03
N ALA A 125 19.26 -12.43 13.41
CA ALA A 125 20.70 -12.60 13.57
C ALA A 125 21.15 -12.38 15.03
N ARG A 126 20.60 -11.38 15.70
CA ARG A 126 20.85 -11.12 17.12
C ARG A 126 20.38 -12.30 17.99
N ALA A 127 19.18 -12.81 17.77
CA ALA A 127 18.66 -13.96 18.50
C ALA A 127 19.51 -15.22 18.27
N ALA A 128 19.99 -15.45 17.05
CA ALA A 128 20.88 -16.56 16.72
C ALA A 128 22.22 -16.46 17.45
N ARG A 129 22.80 -15.25 17.52
CA ARG A 129 24.03 -15.00 18.29
C ARG A 129 23.84 -15.25 19.78
N GLU A 130 22.79 -14.69 20.38
CA GLU A 130 22.49 -14.89 21.81
C GLU A 130 22.20 -16.37 22.14
N ALA A 131 21.65 -17.13 21.19
CA ALA A 131 21.45 -18.57 21.34
C ALA A 131 22.77 -19.36 21.24
N ALA A 132 23.68 -18.96 20.34
CA ALA A 132 25.01 -19.55 20.22
C ALA A 132 25.86 -19.31 21.48
N GLU A 133 25.91 -18.06 21.97
CA GLU A 133 26.63 -17.69 23.21
C GLU A 133 26.10 -18.49 24.42
N ARG A 134 24.78 -18.71 24.51
CA ARG A 134 24.18 -19.54 25.56
C ARG A 134 24.55 -21.02 25.46
N ARG A 135 24.66 -21.58 24.24
CA ARG A 135 25.10 -22.97 24.05
C ARG A 135 26.56 -23.14 24.41
N GLU A 136 27.42 -22.21 24.00
CA GLU A 136 28.86 -22.23 24.36
C GLU A 136 29.05 -22.14 25.88
N ALA A 137 28.30 -21.28 26.56
CA ALA A 137 28.35 -21.16 28.02
C ALA A 137 27.82 -22.41 28.76
N GLN A 138 26.93 -23.19 28.15
CA GLN A 138 26.44 -24.46 28.70
C GLN A 138 27.40 -25.62 28.47
N VAL A 139 28.12 -25.64 27.34
CA VAL A 139 29.12 -26.67 27.02
C VAL A 139 30.43 -26.46 27.80
N ALA A 140 30.73 -25.23 28.19
CA ALA A 140 31.92 -24.88 29.00
C ALA A 140 31.75 -25.12 30.52
N ARG A 141 30.62 -25.67 30.97
CA ARG A 141 30.36 -26.08 32.37
C ARG A 141 30.34 -27.60 32.49
#